data_AF-A0A062V2K1-F1
#
_entry.id   AF-A0A062V2K1-F1
#
_cell.length_a   1.000
_cell.length_b   1.000
_cell.length_c   1.000
_cell.angle_alpha   90.00
_cell.angle_beta   90.00
_cell.angle_gamma   90.00
#
_symmetry.space_group_name_H-M   'P 1'
#
loop_
_entity.id
_entity.type
_entity.pdbx_description
1 polymer ?
#
loop_
_entity_poly.entity_id
_entity_poly.type
_entity_poly.pdbx_seq_one_letter_code
_entity_poly.pdbx_strand_id
1 'polypeptide(L)'
;MPDYTASKPVNILRGIVPTASGWDTAPTDLANCTDGNFSTVTGTGVTTLVAGGAVGIVGIDTGRISVYLIHYFMGVWRTAGSVYFYVEASNDGVNWVLQSLRSDDVTNATEALRNVDRVVYGRYIRIRITNTDASTTNARFYQILGWELGT
;
A
#
# COMPACT_ATOMS: atom_id res chain seq x y z
N MET A 1 -18.88 -28.01 26.18
CA MET A 1 -18.70 -26.57 25.89
C MET A 1 -18.18 -26.47 24.46
N PRO A 2 -18.60 -25.48 23.66
CA PRO A 2 -18.00 -25.27 22.35
C PRO A 2 -16.51 -24.99 22.54
N ASP A 3 -15.68 -25.66 21.75
CA ASP A 3 -14.27 -25.35 21.62
C ASP A 3 -14.15 -23.97 20.94
N TYR A 4 -13.69 -22.97 21.70
CA TYR A 4 -13.38 -21.63 21.21
C TYR A 4 -11.87 -21.44 20.98
N THR A 5 -11.15 -22.48 20.54
CA THR A 5 -9.78 -22.31 20.04
C THR A 5 -9.82 -21.66 18.66
N ALA A 6 -10.13 -20.36 18.64
CA ALA A 6 -9.98 -19.55 17.44
C ALA A 6 -8.52 -19.64 16.97
N SER A 7 -8.31 -20.17 15.77
CA SER A 7 -7.01 -20.17 15.11
C SER A 7 -6.48 -18.73 15.07
N LYS A 8 -5.20 -18.54 15.41
CA LYS A 8 -4.57 -17.21 15.36
C LYS A 8 -4.72 -16.63 13.95
N PRO A 9 -5.03 -15.33 13.81
CA PRO A 9 -5.15 -14.69 12.51
C PRO A 9 -3.82 -14.80 11.75
N VAL A 10 -3.88 -15.33 10.53
CA VAL A 10 -2.71 -15.56 9.66
C VAL A 10 -2.58 -14.41 8.67
N ASN A 11 -1.37 -13.86 8.51
CA ASN A 11 -1.10 -12.89 7.44
C ASN A 11 -1.14 -13.60 6.08
N ILE A 12 -2.24 -13.43 5.35
CA ILE A 12 -2.49 -14.07 4.06
C ILE A 12 -1.66 -13.46 2.92
N LEU A 13 -1.09 -12.26 3.13
CA LEU A 13 -0.23 -11.62 2.14
C LEU A 13 1.20 -12.11 2.19
N ARG A 14 1.57 -12.90 3.20
CA ARG A 14 2.96 -13.30 3.39
C ARG A 14 3.45 -14.11 2.19
N GLY A 15 4.56 -13.67 1.59
CA GLY A 15 5.18 -14.32 0.43
C GLY A 15 4.57 -13.97 -0.92
N ILE A 16 3.49 -13.18 -0.98
CA ILE A 16 2.97 -12.63 -2.24
C ILE A 16 3.88 -11.49 -2.66
N VAL A 17 4.46 -11.53 -3.87
CA VAL A 17 5.28 -10.43 -4.40
C VAL A 17 4.34 -9.36 -4.98
N PRO A 18 4.30 -8.14 -4.42
CA PRO A 18 3.52 -7.05 -4.99
C PRO A 18 4.04 -6.61 -6.37
N THR A 19 3.21 -5.86 -7.08
CA THR A 19 3.56 -5.19 -8.33
C THR A 19 3.66 -3.69 -8.10
N ALA A 20 4.46 -2.99 -8.90
CA ALA A 20 4.54 -1.53 -8.88
C ALA A 20 4.33 -0.96 -10.29
N SER A 21 3.58 0.14 -10.38
CA SER A 21 3.29 0.81 -11.66
C SER A 21 3.06 2.31 -11.50
N GLY A 22 3.22 3.07 -12.59
CA GLY A 22 2.98 4.52 -12.63
C GLY A 22 4.08 5.37 -12.00
N TRP A 23 5.22 4.78 -11.66
CA TRP A 23 6.39 5.48 -11.12
C TRP A 23 7.36 5.86 -12.25
N ASP A 24 8.09 6.98 -12.11
CA ASP A 24 9.24 7.24 -13.00
C ASP A 24 10.37 6.23 -12.71
N THR A 25 10.58 5.92 -11.43
CA THR A 25 11.44 4.85 -10.96
C THR A 25 10.66 4.01 -9.95
N ALA A 26 10.34 2.76 -10.32
CA ALA A 26 9.59 1.88 -9.45
C ALA A 26 10.42 1.39 -8.24
N PRO A 27 9.80 1.19 -7.07
CA PRO A 27 10.47 0.56 -5.94
C PRO A 27 10.90 -0.87 -6.31
N THR A 28 12.14 -1.23 -5.96
CA THR A 28 12.68 -2.59 -6.14
C THR A 28 12.38 -3.46 -4.92
N ASP A 29 12.70 -4.75 -5.01
CA ASP A 29 12.65 -5.68 -3.86
C ASP A 29 11.28 -5.74 -3.18
N LEU A 30 10.21 -5.69 -3.98
CA LEU A 30 8.83 -5.62 -3.50
C LEU A 30 8.45 -6.78 -2.57
N ALA A 31 9.10 -7.94 -2.70
CA ALA A 31 8.89 -9.07 -1.78
C ALA A 31 9.21 -8.73 -0.31
N ASN A 32 10.09 -7.75 -0.07
CA ASN A 32 10.48 -7.32 1.28
C ASN A 32 9.31 -6.70 2.06
N CYS A 33 8.28 -6.16 1.38
CA CYS A 33 7.12 -5.63 2.10
C CYS A 33 6.05 -6.66 2.39
N THR A 34 6.26 -7.94 2.08
CA THR A 34 5.31 -9.02 2.39
C THR A 34 6.00 -10.25 2.96
N ASP A 35 7.26 -10.14 3.39
CA ASP A 35 8.05 -11.26 3.92
C ASP A 35 7.79 -11.57 5.41
N GLY A 36 7.10 -10.67 6.12
CA GLY A 36 6.87 -10.73 7.56
C GLY A 36 8.07 -10.28 8.41
N ASN A 37 9.09 -9.66 7.81
CA ASN A 37 10.26 -9.10 8.48
C ASN A 37 10.18 -7.57 8.48
N PHE A 38 9.98 -6.97 9.66
CA PHE A 38 9.87 -5.51 9.79
C PHE A 38 11.22 -4.78 9.70
N SER A 39 12.34 -5.51 9.56
CA SER A 39 13.68 -4.95 9.39
C SER A 39 14.10 -4.83 7.92
N THR A 40 13.38 -5.48 7.00
CA THR A 40 13.55 -5.33 5.55
C THR A 40 12.60 -4.26 5.03
N VAL A 41 12.92 -3.72 3.85
CA VAL A 41 12.15 -2.65 3.20
C VAL A 41 12.33 -2.77 1.69
N THR A 42 11.35 -2.30 0.91
CA THR A 42 11.53 -2.17 -0.53
C THR A 42 12.62 -1.13 -0.87
N GLY A 43 13.09 -1.17 -2.10
CA GLY A 43 13.75 0.00 -2.69
C GLY A 43 12.81 1.21 -2.71
N THR A 44 13.38 2.38 -2.98
CA THR A 44 12.64 3.65 -3.04
C THR A 44 12.02 3.83 -4.42
N GLY A 45 10.70 3.97 -4.48
CA GLY A 45 9.99 4.46 -5.65
C GLY A 45 10.06 5.98 -5.71
N VAL A 46 10.27 6.55 -6.91
CA VAL A 46 10.43 7.99 -7.14
C VAL A 46 9.62 8.42 -8.35
N THR A 47 8.92 9.55 -8.21
CA THR A 47 8.25 10.25 -9.32
C THR A 47 8.45 11.75 -9.19
N THR A 48 8.85 12.40 -10.28
CA THR A 48 9.01 13.86 -10.35
C THR A 48 7.82 14.47 -11.08
N LEU A 49 6.99 15.17 -10.32
CA LEU A 49 5.78 15.81 -10.79
C LEU A 49 6.06 17.25 -11.20
N VAL A 50 5.57 17.64 -12.38
CA VAL A 50 5.58 19.04 -12.86
C VAL A 50 4.36 19.84 -12.39
N ALA A 51 3.34 19.15 -11.86
CA ALA A 51 2.14 19.67 -11.21
C ALA A 51 1.50 18.55 -10.39
N GLY A 52 0.50 18.85 -9.56
CA GLY A 52 -0.21 17.85 -8.78
C GLY A 52 -0.72 16.68 -9.62
N GLY A 53 -0.57 15.45 -9.11
CA GLY A 53 -0.86 14.24 -9.87
C GLY A 53 -0.52 12.93 -9.18
N ALA A 54 -0.59 11.85 -9.95
CA ALA A 54 -0.28 10.50 -9.49
C ALA A 54 1.24 10.29 -9.35
N VAL A 55 1.64 9.73 -8.21
CA VAL A 55 3.04 9.38 -7.93
C VAL A 55 3.30 7.95 -8.36
N GLY A 56 2.45 7.01 -7.94
CA GLY A 56 2.63 5.61 -8.26
C GLY A 56 1.71 4.70 -7.46
N ILE A 57 1.75 3.42 -7.82
CA ILE A 57 0.86 2.39 -7.31
C ILE A 57 1.71 1.19 -6.87
N VAL A 58 1.35 0.59 -5.74
CA VAL A 58 1.73 -0.78 -5.37
C VAL A 58 0.47 -1.64 -5.29
N GLY A 59 0.44 -2.73 -6.05
CA GLY A 59 -0.72 -3.62 -6.20
C GLY A 59 -0.44 -5.05 -5.75
N ILE A 60 -1.46 -5.71 -5.22
CA ILE A 60 -1.42 -7.06 -4.66
C ILE A 60 -2.61 -7.84 -5.22
N ASP A 61 -2.36 -9.03 -5.76
CA ASP A 61 -3.39 -10.03 -6.06
C ASP A 61 -3.47 -11.02 -4.88
N THR A 62 -4.59 -11.03 -4.17
CA THR A 62 -4.83 -11.95 -3.04
C THR A 62 -5.24 -13.36 -3.49
N GLY A 63 -5.45 -13.55 -4.80
CA GLY A 63 -5.81 -14.82 -5.41
C GLY A 63 -7.30 -15.16 -5.41
N ARG A 64 -8.13 -14.49 -4.60
CA ARG A 64 -9.58 -14.70 -4.54
C ARG A 64 -10.32 -13.42 -4.12
N ILE A 65 -11.61 -13.35 -4.41
CA ILE A 65 -12.46 -12.25 -3.90
C ILE A 65 -12.88 -12.61 -2.47
N SER A 66 -12.62 -11.71 -1.52
CA SER A 66 -13.01 -11.87 -0.12
C SER A 66 -13.04 -10.50 0.57
N VAL A 67 -13.44 -10.48 1.85
CA VAL A 67 -13.25 -9.32 2.73
C VAL A 67 -11.90 -9.46 3.43
N TYR A 68 -11.06 -8.42 3.32
CA TYR A 68 -9.73 -8.39 3.92
C TYR A 68 -9.58 -7.18 4.86
N LEU A 69 -8.96 -7.37 6.02
CA LEU A 69 -8.31 -6.28 6.75
C LEU A 69 -6.89 -6.14 6.22
N ILE A 70 -6.55 -4.97 5.68
CA ILE A 70 -5.22 -4.64 5.19
C ILE A 70 -4.58 -3.63 6.12
N HIS A 71 -3.34 -3.90 6.50
CA HIS A 71 -2.46 -2.97 7.18
C HIS A 71 -1.23 -2.74 6.32
N TYR A 72 -0.76 -1.51 6.18
CA TYR A 72 0.56 -1.27 5.60
C TYR A 72 1.36 -0.29 6.42
N PHE A 73 2.69 -0.39 6.33
CA PHE A 73 3.67 0.51 6.90
C PHE A 73 4.63 0.97 5.81
N MET A 74 4.72 2.28 5.60
CA MET A 74 5.50 2.89 4.53
C MET A 74 6.21 4.14 5.02
N GLY A 75 7.30 4.49 4.34
CA GLY A 75 7.92 5.80 4.46
C GLY A 75 7.64 6.64 3.22
N VAL A 76 7.40 7.94 3.43
CA VAL A 76 7.17 8.91 2.36
C VAL A 76 7.98 10.18 2.60
N TRP A 77 8.54 10.76 1.55
CA TRP A 77 9.13 12.10 1.58
C TRP A 77 9.02 12.77 0.23
N ARG A 78 9.02 14.10 0.25
CA ARG A 78 8.79 14.92 -0.94
C ARG A 78 9.37 16.30 -0.78
N THR A 79 9.56 16.99 -1.91
CA THR A 79 10.08 18.35 -1.95
C THR A 79 9.00 19.41 -1.75
N ALA A 80 7.75 19.16 -2.16
CA ALA A 80 6.62 20.06 -1.98
C ALA A 80 5.28 19.32 -1.97
N GLY A 81 4.21 20.04 -1.61
CA GLY A 81 2.83 19.55 -1.62
C GLY A 81 2.47 18.50 -0.57
N SER A 82 1.19 18.14 -0.60
CA SER A 82 0.59 17.15 0.29
C SER A 82 0.42 15.83 -0.40
N VAL A 83 0.82 14.75 0.29
CA VAL A 83 0.70 13.39 -0.25
C VAL A 83 -0.59 12.75 0.25
N TYR A 84 -1.32 12.11 -0.67
CA TYR A 84 -2.53 11.36 -0.38
C TYR A 84 -2.33 9.89 -0.71
N PHE A 85 -2.85 9.04 0.17
CA PHE A 85 -2.83 7.60 0.03
C PHE A 85 -4.24 7.08 -0.13
N TYR A 86 -4.46 6.33 -1.20
CA TYR A 86 -5.72 5.72 -1.54
C TYR A 86 -5.55 4.20 -1.42
N VAL A 87 -6.44 3.57 -0.67
CA VAL A 87 -6.60 2.10 -0.74
C VAL A 87 -7.76 1.84 -1.66
N GLU A 88 -7.49 1.12 -2.74
CA GLU A 88 -8.48 0.77 -3.76
C GLU A 88 -8.51 -0.75 -3.92
N ALA A 89 -9.70 -1.28 -4.21
CA ALA A 89 -9.89 -2.71 -4.44
C ALA A 89 -10.66 -2.96 -5.72
N SER A 90 -10.46 -4.14 -6.29
CA SER A 90 -11.08 -4.58 -7.55
C SER A 90 -11.31 -6.08 -7.54
N ASN A 91 -12.38 -6.52 -8.21
CA ASN A 91 -12.68 -7.93 -8.42
C ASN A 91 -12.00 -8.50 -9.68
N ASP A 92 -11.71 -7.64 -10.66
CA ASP A 92 -11.25 -8.02 -12.01
C ASP A 92 -9.88 -7.44 -12.39
N GLY A 93 -9.30 -6.59 -11.54
CA GLY A 93 -8.03 -5.91 -11.78
C GLY A 93 -8.15 -4.70 -12.72
N VAL A 94 -9.35 -4.39 -13.21
CA VAL A 94 -9.63 -3.36 -14.20
C VAL A 94 -10.48 -2.25 -13.60
N ASN A 95 -11.59 -2.61 -12.94
CA ASN A 95 -12.53 -1.69 -12.32
C ASN A 95 -12.17 -1.52 -10.84
N TRP A 96 -11.69 -0.33 -10.47
CA TRP A 96 -11.19 -0.04 -9.13
C TRP A 96 -12.16 0.82 -8.34
N VAL A 97 -12.45 0.41 -7.11
CA VAL A 97 -13.32 1.12 -6.17
C VAL A 97 -12.47 1.64 -5.02
N LEU A 98 -12.64 2.93 -4.70
CA LEU A 98 -12.01 3.55 -3.55
C LEU A 98 -12.58 2.99 -2.24
N GLN A 99 -11.71 2.44 -1.40
CA GLN A 99 -12.07 1.90 -0.08
C GLN A 99 -11.67 2.85 1.06
N SER A 100 -10.61 3.64 0.85
CA SER A 100 -10.12 4.61 1.83
C SER A 100 -9.33 5.71 1.19
N LEU A 101 -9.46 6.91 1.75
CA LEU A 101 -8.57 8.03 1.53
C LEU A 101 -7.91 8.40 2.86
N ARG A 102 -6.60 8.57 2.84
CA ARG A 102 -5.86 9.26 3.90
C ARG A 102 -5.07 10.40 3.28
N SER A 103 -5.29 11.61 3.79
CA SER A 103 -4.47 12.78 3.50
C SER A 103 -3.37 12.90 4.54
N ASP A 104 -2.16 13.21 4.10
CA ASP A 104 -1.04 13.48 5.01
C ASP A 104 -0.28 14.72 4.54
N ASP A 105 -0.61 15.84 5.20
CA ASP A 105 0.07 17.14 5.09
C ASP A 105 1.40 17.06 5.87
N VAL A 106 2.31 16.21 5.41
CA VAL A 106 3.64 16.07 5.98
C VAL A 106 4.54 17.22 5.52
N THR A 107 5.28 17.78 6.46
CA THR A 107 6.34 18.74 6.21
C THR A 107 7.67 18.03 5.94
N ASN A 108 8.03 18.03 4.64
CA ASN A 108 9.31 18.44 4.05
C ASN A 108 10.55 17.51 4.16
N ALA A 109 11.05 17.12 2.98
CA ALA A 109 12.38 16.58 2.62
C ALA A 109 12.87 15.28 3.30
N THR A 110 12.46 14.97 4.52
CA THR A 110 12.87 13.78 5.26
C THR A 110 11.76 12.73 5.25
N GLU A 111 12.15 11.46 5.30
CA GLU A 111 11.21 10.35 5.39
C GLU A 111 10.35 10.44 6.65
N ALA A 112 9.05 10.28 6.44
CA ALA A 112 8.08 10.16 7.50
C ALA A 112 7.31 8.84 7.38
N LEU A 113 7.23 8.10 8.49
CA LEU A 113 6.62 6.79 8.55
C LEU A 113 5.10 6.90 8.69
N ARG A 114 4.36 6.04 7.98
CA ARG A 114 2.90 6.04 7.88
C ARG A 114 2.37 4.63 7.88
N ASN A 115 1.30 4.43 8.63
CA ASN A 115 0.56 3.18 8.67
C ASN A 115 -0.93 3.38 8.46
N VAL A 116 -1.59 2.52 7.71
CA VAL A 116 -3.05 2.57 7.53
C VAL A 116 -3.62 1.19 7.65
N ASP A 117 -4.74 1.12 8.37
CA ASP A 117 -5.61 -0.04 8.50
C ASP A 117 -6.90 0.19 7.73
N ARG A 118 -7.30 -0.78 6.89
CA ARG A 118 -8.55 -0.69 6.14
C ARG A 118 -9.15 -2.05 5.84
N VAL A 119 -10.45 -2.19 6.08
CA VAL A 119 -11.25 -3.29 5.56
C VAL A 119 -11.58 -3.01 4.09
N VAL A 120 -11.33 -3.97 3.22
CA VAL A 120 -11.57 -3.90 1.78
C VAL A 120 -12.33 -5.14 1.30
N TYR A 121 -13.10 -4.99 0.23
CA TYR A 121 -13.70 -6.11 -0.49
C TYR A 121 -13.15 -6.15 -1.91
N GLY A 122 -12.55 -7.27 -2.29
CA GLY A 122 -12.04 -7.51 -3.63
C GLY A 122 -10.89 -8.50 -3.68
N ARG A 123 -10.44 -8.85 -4.89
CA ARG A 123 -9.28 -9.74 -5.11
C ARG A 123 -7.99 -8.96 -5.25
N TYR A 124 -8.04 -7.90 -6.03
CA TYR A 124 -6.90 -7.04 -6.31
C TYR A 124 -6.98 -5.83 -5.39
N ILE A 125 -5.91 -5.55 -4.67
CA ILE A 125 -5.82 -4.46 -3.72
C ILE A 125 -4.65 -3.59 -4.15
N ARG A 126 -4.81 -2.27 -4.14
CA ARG A 126 -3.69 -1.38 -4.43
C ARG A 126 -3.65 -0.19 -3.49
N ILE A 127 -2.44 0.25 -3.22
CA ILE A 127 -2.13 1.51 -2.56
C ILE A 127 -1.68 2.48 -3.65
N ARG A 128 -2.50 3.50 -3.91
CA ARG A 128 -2.20 4.56 -4.87
C ARG A 128 -1.77 5.82 -4.12
N ILE A 129 -0.71 6.45 -4.62
CA ILE A 129 -0.10 7.64 -4.03
C ILE A 129 -0.28 8.82 -5.00
N THR A 130 -0.70 9.97 -4.49
CA THR A 130 -0.76 11.23 -5.25
C THR A 130 -0.13 12.37 -4.47
N ASN A 131 0.27 13.43 -5.16
CA ASN A 131 0.73 14.68 -4.55
C ASN A 131 -0.04 15.87 -5.17
N THR A 132 -0.25 16.95 -4.41
CA THR A 132 -1.00 18.14 -4.85
C THR A 132 -0.19 19.09 -5.71
N ASP A 133 1.14 19.05 -5.62
CA ASP A 133 2.00 20.09 -6.20
C ASP A 133 3.10 19.49 -7.09
N ALA A 134 3.80 20.36 -7.82
CA ALA A 134 5.05 20.01 -8.48
C ALA A 134 6.10 19.61 -7.44
N SER A 135 6.54 18.36 -7.47
CA SER A 135 7.38 17.78 -6.43
C SER A 135 8.07 16.50 -6.88
N THR A 136 9.29 16.25 -6.41
CA THR A 136 9.84 14.90 -6.39
C THR A 136 9.30 14.18 -5.17
N THR A 137 8.49 13.15 -5.37
CA THR A 137 7.90 12.35 -4.30
C THR A 137 8.53 10.98 -4.29
N ASN A 138 8.91 10.53 -3.09
CA ASN A 138 9.58 9.28 -2.84
C ASN A 138 8.75 8.46 -1.85
N ALA A 139 8.70 7.15 -2.05
CA ALA A 139 8.12 6.24 -1.06
C ALA A 139 8.78 4.87 -1.06
N ARG A 140 8.75 4.20 0.10
CA ARG A 140 9.15 2.80 0.26
C ARG A 140 8.24 2.09 1.25
N PHE A 141 8.12 0.78 1.11
CA PHE A 141 7.17 -0.03 1.87
C PHE A 141 7.95 -0.97 2.79
N TYR A 142 7.65 -0.90 4.08
CA TYR A 142 8.28 -1.76 5.08
C TYR A 142 7.51 -3.06 5.23
N GLN A 143 6.19 -2.98 5.35
CA GLN A 143 5.31 -4.16 5.41
C GLN A 143 3.92 -3.83 4.88
N ILE A 144 3.28 -4.84 4.30
CA ILE A 144 1.89 -4.91 3.90
C ILE A 144 1.37 -6.26 4.39
N LEU A 145 0.40 -6.20 5.28
CA LEU A 145 -0.18 -7.33 5.97
C LEU A 145 -1.66 -7.41 5.60
N GLY A 146 -2.19 -8.62 5.53
CA GLY A 146 -3.60 -8.83 5.27
C GLY A 146 -4.16 -10.01 6.04
N TRP A 147 -5.39 -9.88 6.49
CA TRP A 147 -6.14 -10.96 7.12
C TRP A 147 -7.48 -11.11 6.42
N GLU A 148 -7.81 -12.34 6.04
CA GLU A 148 -9.12 -12.67 5.48
C GLU A 148 -10.15 -12.69 6.62
N LEU A 149 -11.25 -11.95 6.47
CA LEU A 149 -12.31 -11.83 7.47
C LEU A 149 -13.53 -12.70 7.15
N GLY A 150 -13.61 -13.19 5.92
CA GLY A 150 -14.71 -14.00 5.40
C GLY A 150 -15.18 -13.54 4.02
N THR A 151 -15.93 -14.41 3.36
CA THR A 151 -16.60 -14.16 2.07
C THR A 151 -17.98 -13.58 2.27
#